data_AF-A0AAD6L9K6-F1
#
_entry.id   AF-A0AAD6L9K6-F1
#
_cell.length_a   1.000
_cell.length_b   1.000
_cell.length_c   1.000
_cell.angle_alpha   90.00
_cell.angle_beta   90.00
_cell.angle_gamma   90.00
#
_symmetry.space_group_name_H-M   'P 1'
#
loop_
_entity.id
_entity.type
_entity.pdbx_description
1 polymer ?
#
loop_
_entity_poly.entity_id
_entity_poly.type
_entity_poly.pdbx_seq_one_letter_code
_entity_poly.pdbx_strand_id
1 'polypeptide(L)'
;MKITNFLVLSFLLFAFTATSIFPRAVHAEAVIDAFGDEVKAGDRYIIGAASNDFAVTATSPIICNSDVVFSPMSNGLPVIFSKVVESNDSVINEDSYLNVDFVAPSCRMAGVSTMWKIELRLTARGFVVTTGGVAGLNRFTITKYEGGNNLYQLSYCPISEPICECSCVPLGNVVNRLAPSTIPFPVVFIPADRASKIEYKMIQNSRIGFVLDKQQTEAKLLISDMDHVAETRAVSDMAHQDADQLIFFSRFIWS
;
A
#
# COMPACT_ATOMS: atom_id res chain seq x y z
N MET A 1 57.94 8.37 -44.05
CA MET A 1 56.46 8.28 -43.87
C MET A 1 56.16 7.08 -42.97
N LYS A 2 56.07 7.26 -41.65
CA LYS A 2 55.86 6.16 -40.67
C LYS A 2 55.37 6.64 -39.29
N ILE A 3 55.56 7.93 -38.98
CA ILE A 3 55.21 8.53 -37.67
C ILE A 3 53.74 8.97 -37.60
N THR A 4 53.13 9.38 -38.72
CA THR A 4 51.72 9.80 -38.78
C THR A 4 50.73 8.69 -38.44
N ASN A 5 51.03 7.44 -38.81
CA ASN A 5 50.15 6.30 -38.53
C ASN A 5 50.14 5.93 -37.04
N PHE A 6 51.22 6.20 -36.30
CA PHE A 6 51.33 5.89 -34.88
C PHE A 6 50.53 6.87 -34.00
N LEU A 7 50.46 8.14 -34.43
CA LEU A 7 49.71 9.18 -33.73
C LEU A 7 48.19 9.00 -33.87
N VAL A 8 47.72 8.60 -35.05
CA VAL A 8 46.30 8.30 -35.30
C VAL A 8 45.84 7.08 -34.50
N LEU A 9 46.68 6.04 -34.38
CA LEU A 9 46.35 4.84 -33.61
C LEU A 9 46.26 5.12 -32.10
N SER A 10 47.14 5.99 -31.56
CA SER A 10 47.05 6.43 -30.15
C SER A 10 45.78 7.24 -29.87
N PHE A 11 45.35 8.08 -30.82
CA PHE A 11 44.13 8.88 -30.67
C PHE A 11 42.86 8.02 -30.68
N LEU A 12 42.81 6.96 -31.51
CA LEU A 12 41.71 5.99 -31.54
C LEU A 12 41.64 5.14 -30.27
N LEU A 13 42.77 4.73 -29.71
CA LEU A 13 42.81 3.96 -28.46
C LEU A 13 42.37 4.79 -27.25
N PHE A 14 42.65 6.11 -27.24
CA PHE A 14 42.19 7.01 -26.18
C PHE A 14 40.70 7.36 -26.32
N ALA A 15 40.15 7.39 -27.54
CA ALA A 15 38.72 7.62 -27.75
C ALA A 15 37.85 6.42 -27.28
N PHE A 16 38.38 5.19 -27.29
CA PHE A 16 37.66 3.99 -26.87
C PHE A 16 37.62 3.80 -25.34
N THR A 17 38.47 4.48 -24.58
CA THR A 17 38.43 4.46 -23.10
C THR A 17 37.51 5.54 -22.51
N ALA A 18 37.00 6.47 -23.33
CA ALA A 18 36.12 7.55 -22.90
C ALA A 18 34.64 7.15 -22.77
N THR A 19 34.24 5.96 -23.24
CA THR A 19 32.95 5.37 -22.86
C THR A 19 33.09 4.79 -21.45
N SER A 20 32.97 5.69 -20.48
CA SER A 20 32.75 5.45 -19.05
C SER A 20 32.42 4.00 -18.68
N ILE A 21 33.41 3.26 -18.21
CA ILE A 21 33.24 2.10 -17.33
C ILE A 21 32.98 2.62 -15.91
N PHE A 22 32.14 3.65 -15.78
CA PHE A 22 31.53 3.95 -14.50
C PHE A 22 30.31 3.03 -14.47
N PRO A 23 30.24 2.05 -13.55
CA PRO A 23 28.95 1.44 -13.28
C PRO A 23 28.00 2.60 -13.02
N ARG A 24 26.92 2.68 -13.80
CA ARG A 24 25.84 3.62 -13.54
C ARG A 24 25.54 3.46 -12.05
N ALA A 25 25.87 4.48 -11.25
CA ALA A 25 25.42 4.49 -9.88
C ALA A 25 23.91 4.35 -10.00
N VAL A 26 23.39 3.19 -9.62
CA VAL A 26 21.96 2.98 -9.49
C VAL A 26 21.61 3.87 -8.32
N HIS A 27 21.33 5.14 -8.61
CA HIS A 27 20.74 6.03 -7.63
C HIS A 27 19.42 5.37 -7.27
N ALA A 28 19.36 4.78 -6.09
CA ALA A 28 18.13 4.29 -5.52
C ALA A 28 17.14 5.48 -5.51
N GLU A 29 16.02 5.32 -6.20
CA GLU A 29 15.01 6.37 -6.34
C GLU A 29 14.34 6.62 -4.99
N ALA A 30 13.98 7.87 -4.70
CA ALA A 30 13.25 8.18 -3.48
C ALA A 30 11.83 7.58 -3.54
N VAL A 31 11.37 7.03 -2.42
CA VAL A 31 9.96 6.68 -2.24
C VAL A 31 9.16 7.98 -2.09
N ILE A 32 8.09 8.11 -2.85
CA ILE A 32 7.26 9.31 -2.93
C ILE A 32 5.90 9.02 -2.29
N ASP A 33 5.42 9.96 -1.48
CA ASP A 33 4.13 9.87 -0.83
C ASP A 33 2.96 10.26 -1.76
N ALA A 34 1.73 10.12 -1.28
CA ALA A 34 0.51 10.43 -2.03
C ALA A 34 0.36 11.92 -2.42
N PHE A 35 1.21 12.80 -1.88
CA PHE A 35 1.24 14.24 -2.17
C PHE A 35 2.41 14.65 -3.06
N GLY A 36 3.30 13.72 -3.42
CA GLY A 36 4.48 13.99 -4.25
C GLY A 36 5.73 14.36 -3.45
N ASP A 37 5.68 14.29 -2.11
CA ASP A 37 6.83 14.56 -1.24
C ASP A 37 7.62 13.26 -0.98
N GLU A 38 8.92 13.36 -0.71
CA GLU A 38 9.75 12.20 -0.34
C GLU A 38 9.33 11.63 1.02
N VAL A 39 9.25 10.30 1.11
CA VAL A 39 9.06 9.58 2.36
C VAL A 39 10.34 9.67 3.19
N LYS A 40 10.20 10.00 4.48
CA LYS A 40 11.34 10.21 5.38
C LYS A 40 11.33 9.26 6.57
N ALA A 41 12.53 8.84 6.97
CA ALA A 41 12.75 8.09 8.20
C ALA A 41 12.33 8.92 9.41
N GLY A 42 11.69 8.30 10.40
CA GLY A 42 11.21 8.97 11.62
C GLY A 42 9.85 9.67 11.49
N ASP A 43 9.43 10.03 10.27
CA ASP A 43 8.11 10.62 10.00
C ASP A 43 7.01 9.56 10.04
N ARG A 44 5.76 10.02 10.23
CA ARG A 44 4.59 9.14 10.43
C ARG A 44 3.76 9.04 9.17
N TYR A 45 3.51 7.82 8.72
CA TYR A 45 2.71 7.55 7.52
C TYR A 45 1.60 6.54 7.78
N ILE A 46 0.44 6.74 7.17
CA ILE A 46 -0.57 5.70 6.97
C ILE A 46 -0.21 4.94 5.69
N ILE A 47 -0.20 3.62 5.74
CA ILE A 47 -0.09 2.77 4.54
C ILE A 47 -1.52 2.45 4.08
N GLY A 48 -1.92 3.06 2.96
CA GLY A 48 -3.23 2.84 2.33
C GLY A 48 -3.13 1.86 1.17
N ALA A 49 -4.22 1.14 0.91
CA ALA A 49 -4.39 0.42 -0.35
C ALA A 49 -4.56 1.41 -1.50
N ALA A 50 -4.04 1.08 -2.68
CA ALA A 50 -4.25 1.90 -3.88
C ALA A 50 -5.74 2.09 -4.23
N SER A 51 -6.61 1.11 -3.91
CA SER A 51 -8.06 1.21 -4.12
C SER A 51 -8.78 2.12 -3.12
N ASN A 52 -8.08 2.64 -2.11
CA ASN A 52 -8.60 3.44 -0.99
C ASN A 52 -9.61 2.74 -0.06
N ASP A 53 -9.90 1.46 -0.26
CA ASP A 53 -10.89 0.74 0.56
C ASP A 53 -10.30 0.20 1.87
N PHE A 54 -8.98 0.07 1.94
CA PHE A 54 -8.27 -0.55 3.07
C PHE A 54 -7.10 0.32 3.54
N ALA A 55 -6.84 0.27 4.84
CA ALA A 55 -5.62 0.78 5.42
C ALA A 55 -4.95 -0.29 6.29
N VAL A 56 -3.62 -0.24 6.37
CA VAL A 56 -2.86 -1.12 7.26
C VAL A 56 -3.10 -0.71 8.71
N THR A 57 -3.41 -1.70 9.53
CA THR A 57 -3.60 -1.55 10.98
C THR A 57 -3.16 -2.84 11.69
N ALA A 58 -3.40 -2.91 13.00
CA ALA A 58 -3.19 -4.09 13.81
C ALA A 58 -4.53 -4.70 14.24
N THR A 59 -4.54 -5.99 14.58
CA THR A 59 -5.73 -6.67 15.15
C THR A 59 -6.15 -6.13 16.53
N SER A 60 -5.30 -5.36 17.20
CA SER A 60 -5.57 -4.77 18.52
C SER A 60 -4.96 -3.36 18.61
N PRO A 61 -5.63 -2.40 19.27
CA PRO A 61 -5.09 -1.04 19.46
C PRO A 61 -3.93 -1.01 20.47
N ILE A 62 -3.90 -1.94 21.43
CA ILE A 62 -2.73 -2.19 22.28
C ILE A 62 -1.92 -3.28 21.59
N ILE A 63 -0.70 -2.96 21.21
CA ILE A 63 0.14 -3.84 20.41
C ILE A 63 0.79 -4.91 21.29
N CYS A 64 0.30 -6.15 21.13
CA CYS A 64 0.70 -7.32 21.92
C CYS A 64 1.00 -8.50 20.97
N ASN A 65 2.13 -8.50 20.27
CA ASN A 65 2.38 -9.44 19.16
C ASN A 65 1.15 -9.48 18.23
N SER A 66 0.67 -8.32 17.81
CA SER A 66 -0.55 -8.19 17.02
C SER A 66 -0.26 -8.50 15.55
N ASP A 67 -1.23 -9.02 14.83
CA ASP A 67 -1.05 -9.27 13.41
C ASP A 67 -1.27 -7.97 12.64
N VAL A 68 -0.48 -7.75 11.59
CA VAL A 68 -0.63 -6.64 10.67
C VAL A 68 -1.69 -7.00 9.64
N VAL A 69 -2.72 -6.16 9.52
CA VAL A 69 -3.91 -6.45 8.74
C VAL A 69 -4.30 -5.28 7.83
N PHE A 70 -4.94 -5.62 6.71
CA PHE A 70 -5.69 -4.66 5.90
C PHE A 70 -7.12 -4.63 6.40
N SER A 71 -7.54 -3.49 6.95
CA SER A 71 -8.89 -3.32 7.49
C SER A 71 -9.69 -2.38 6.59
N PRO A 72 -10.87 -2.80 6.13
CA PRO A 72 -11.75 -1.92 5.38
C PRO A 72 -12.29 -0.82 6.29
N MET A 73 -12.44 0.40 5.76
CA MET A 73 -12.96 1.57 6.50
C MET A 73 -12.17 1.94 7.77
N SER A 74 -10.95 1.43 7.93
CA SER A 74 -10.05 1.84 9.00
C SER A 74 -9.30 3.11 8.59
N ASN A 75 -9.08 4.01 9.55
CA ASN A 75 -8.18 5.16 9.37
C ASN A 75 -6.69 4.77 9.31
N GLY A 76 -6.40 3.47 9.47
CA GLY A 76 -5.06 2.93 9.55
C GLY A 76 -4.39 3.24 10.90
N LEU A 77 -3.30 2.56 11.15
CA LEU A 77 -2.41 2.85 12.27
C LEU A 77 -1.10 3.43 11.69
N PRO A 78 -0.66 4.63 12.10
CA PRO A 78 0.55 5.21 11.55
C PRO A 78 1.76 4.32 11.78
N VAL A 79 2.64 4.27 10.80
CA VAL A 79 3.95 3.62 10.88
C VAL A 79 5.07 4.65 10.84
N ILE A 80 6.22 4.26 11.38
CA ILE A 80 7.50 4.93 11.20
C ILE A 80 8.45 3.97 10.50
N PHE A 81 9.18 4.49 9.50
CA PHE A 81 10.28 3.79 8.86
C PHE A 81 11.60 4.19 9.50
N SER A 82 12.47 3.21 9.74
CA SER A 82 13.85 3.45 10.17
C SER A 82 14.80 2.66 9.28
N LYS A 83 15.86 3.30 8.78
CA LYS A 83 16.90 2.60 8.00
C LYS A 83 17.63 1.59 8.88
N VAL A 84 17.83 0.38 8.37
CA VAL A 84 18.59 -0.67 9.09
C VAL A 84 20.07 -0.32 9.16
N VAL A 85 20.59 0.33 8.12
CA VAL A 85 21.96 0.89 8.10
C VAL A 85 21.86 2.37 8.43
N GLU A 86 22.61 2.81 9.45
CA GLU A 86 22.65 4.21 9.85
C GLU A 86 23.14 5.09 8.69
N SER A 87 22.42 6.19 8.45
CA SER A 87 22.74 7.18 7.44
C SER A 87 22.25 8.55 7.91
N ASN A 88 22.98 9.60 7.55
CA ASN A 88 22.57 10.99 7.79
C ASN A 88 21.44 11.45 6.86
N ASP A 89 21.20 10.70 5.79
CA ASP A 89 20.10 10.96 4.88
C ASP A 89 18.79 10.40 5.47
N SER A 90 17.79 11.27 5.65
CA SER A 90 16.46 10.88 6.11
C SER A 90 15.60 10.27 5.00
N VAL A 91 15.91 10.49 3.73
CA VAL A 91 15.07 10.06 2.60
C VAL A 91 15.04 8.54 2.52
N ILE A 92 13.85 7.95 2.46
CA ILE A 92 13.68 6.52 2.22
C ILE A 92 13.79 6.28 0.72
N ASN A 93 14.83 5.57 0.31
CA ASN A 93 15.02 5.18 -1.08
C ASN A 93 14.44 3.78 -1.31
N GLU A 94 14.05 3.49 -2.53
CA GLU A 94 13.66 2.15 -2.94
C GLU A 94 14.76 1.13 -2.64
N ASP A 95 14.33 -0.10 -2.35
CA ASP A 95 15.20 -1.24 -2.04
C ASP A 95 16.11 -1.06 -0.79
N SER A 96 15.96 0.05 -0.06
CA SER A 96 16.60 0.23 1.25
C SER A 96 16.07 -0.79 2.26
N TYR A 97 16.95 -1.38 3.07
CA TYR A 97 16.52 -2.19 4.21
C TYR A 97 15.98 -1.31 5.35
N LEU A 98 14.74 -1.57 5.76
CA LEU A 98 13.99 -0.80 6.74
C LEU A 98 13.50 -1.68 7.89
N ASN A 99 13.48 -1.10 9.09
CA ASN A 99 12.56 -1.52 10.15
C ASN A 99 11.26 -0.72 9.99
N VAL A 100 10.13 -1.33 10.36
CA VAL A 100 8.81 -0.71 10.31
C VAL A 100 8.15 -0.87 11.68
N ASP A 101 7.69 0.23 12.26
CA ASP A 101 7.13 0.27 13.60
C ASP A 101 5.75 0.94 13.58
N PHE A 102 4.77 0.37 14.27
CA PHE A 102 3.53 1.10 14.52
C PHE A 102 3.73 2.20 15.56
N VAL A 103 3.09 3.34 15.34
CA VAL A 103 2.92 4.42 16.31
C VAL A 103 1.72 4.10 17.20
N ALA A 104 1.95 3.25 18.19
CA ALA A 104 0.92 2.82 19.13
C ALA A 104 1.51 2.50 20.51
N PRO A 105 0.69 2.51 21.56
CA PRO A 105 1.10 1.96 22.85
C PRO A 105 1.50 0.48 22.70
N SER A 106 2.74 0.17 23.07
CA SER A 106 3.15 -1.22 23.25
C SER A 106 2.55 -1.77 24.54
N CYS A 107 2.40 -3.10 24.59
CA CYS A 107 2.00 -3.74 25.83
C CYS A 107 3.14 -3.73 26.85
N ARG A 108 2.79 -3.66 28.14
CA ARG A 108 3.78 -3.61 29.23
C ARG A 108 4.52 -4.93 29.47
N MET A 109 4.29 -5.95 28.65
CA MET A 109 5.10 -7.17 28.73
C MET A 109 6.51 -6.84 28.26
N ALA A 110 7.51 -7.16 29.09
CA ALA A 110 8.90 -6.87 28.77
C ALA A 110 9.28 -7.47 27.40
N GLY A 111 9.67 -6.62 26.46
CA GLY A 111 10.25 -7.03 25.18
C GLY A 111 9.31 -7.10 23.97
N VAL A 112 8.02 -6.78 24.09
CA VAL A 112 7.14 -6.71 22.91
C VAL A 112 7.16 -5.31 22.31
N SER A 113 7.83 -5.16 21.17
CA SER A 113 7.90 -3.92 20.40
C SER A 113 6.67 -3.76 19.48
N THR A 114 6.48 -2.54 18.95
CA THR A 114 5.55 -2.29 17.83
C THR A 114 6.19 -2.55 16.46
N MET A 115 7.45 -2.98 16.44
CA MET A 115 8.20 -3.31 15.25
C MET A 115 7.64 -4.56 14.58
N TRP A 116 7.60 -4.52 13.26
CA TRP A 116 7.13 -5.63 12.44
C TRP A 116 8.17 -6.75 12.36
N LYS A 117 7.68 -7.98 12.27
CA LYS A 117 8.42 -9.21 12.01
C LYS A 117 7.57 -10.18 11.20
N ILE A 118 8.17 -11.25 10.69
CA ILE A 118 7.41 -12.39 10.15
C ILE A 118 7.31 -13.48 11.21
N GLU A 119 6.10 -14.03 11.39
CA GLU A 119 5.84 -15.10 12.35
C GLU A 119 4.85 -16.13 11.80
N LEU A 120 5.03 -17.39 12.16
CA LEU A 120 4.08 -18.45 11.83
C LEU A 120 2.81 -18.29 12.67
N ARG A 121 1.67 -18.06 12.02
CA ARG A 121 0.35 -18.04 12.65
C ARG A 121 -0.46 -19.24 12.22
N LEU A 122 -0.73 -20.13 13.17
CA LEU A 122 -1.60 -21.29 12.95
C LEU A 122 -3.02 -20.88 12.50
N THR A 123 -3.53 -19.75 13.02
CA THR A 123 -4.82 -19.18 12.65
C THR A 123 -4.87 -18.70 11.20
N ALA A 124 -3.73 -18.29 10.64
CA ALA A 124 -3.59 -17.87 9.25
C ALA A 124 -3.05 -18.99 8.35
N ARG A 125 -2.77 -20.18 8.91
CA ARG A 125 -2.14 -21.33 8.23
C ARG A 125 -0.86 -20.98 7.47
N GLY A 126 -0.07 -20.05 8.00
CA GLY A 126 1.14 -19.59 7.31
C GLY A 126 1.88 -18.48 8.05
N PHE A 127 2.94 -18.01 7.39
CA PHE A 127 3.69 -16.85 7.83
C PHE A 127 2.89 -15.58 7.56
N VAL A 128 2.83 -14.68 8.55
CA VAL A 128 2.22 -13.36 8.40
C VAL A 128 3.10 -12.32 9.08
N VAL A 129 2.90 -11.06 8.73
CA VAL A 129 3.55 -9.96 9.42
C VAL A 129 2.85 -9.75 10.77
N THR A 130 3.63 -9.76 11.84
CA THR A 130 3.19 -9.50 13.22
C THR A 130 4.07 -8.45 13.86
N THR A 131 3.65 -7.90 15.00
CA THR A 131 4.48 -7.01 15.82
C THR A 131 5.34 -7.80 16.81
N GLY A 132 6.25 -7.13 17.51
CA GLY A 132 7.19 -7.75 18.45
C GLY A 132 8.53 -8.08 17.80
N GLY A 133 8.86 -7.39 16.70
CA GLY A 133 10.16 -7.49 16.03
C GLY A 133 11.31 -6.89 16.84
N VAL A 134 12.52 -7.20 16.39
CA VAL A 134 13.79 -6.70 16.94
C VAL A 134 14.54 -5.97 15.83
N ALA A 135 15.08 -4.80 16.17
CA ALA A 135 15.80 -3.93 15.23
C ALA A 135 16.96 -4.68 14.57
N GLY A 136 17.09 -4.54 13.25
CA GLY A 136 18.17 -5.15 12.49
C GLY A 136 18.04 -6.66 12.26
N LEU A 137 17.06 -7.32 12.91
CA LEU A 137 16.70 -8.73 12.69
C LEU A 137 15.50 -8.89 11.73
N ASN A 138 14.73 -7.82 11.52
CA ASN A 138 13.57 -7.81 10.64
C ASN A 138 13.79 -6.74 9.57
N ARG A 139 13.87 -7.16 8.31
CA ARG A 139 14.17 -6.25 7.20
C ARG A 139 13.03 -6.25 6.22
N PHE A 140 12.56 -5.05 5.91
CA PHE A 140 11.57 -4.80 4.88
C PHE A 140 12.17 -3.89 3.82
N THR A 141 11.67 -3.98 2.60
CA THR A 141 12.00 -3.05 1.52
C THR A 141 10.72 -2.51 0.89
N ILE A 142 10.86 -1.36 0.24
CA ILE A 142 9.83 -0.71 -0.55
C ILE A 142 10.35 -0.63 -1.98
N THR A 143 9.57 -1.07 -2.97
CA THR A 143 9.89 -0.93 -4.39
C THR A 143 8.66 -0.44 -5.15
N LYS A 144 8.83 0.18 -6.32
CA LYS A 144 7.68 0.47 -7.19
C LYS A 144 6.88 -0.80 -7.48
N TYR A 145 5.57 -0.62 -7.55
CA TYR A 145 4.66 -1.62 -8.05
C TYR A 145 4.57 -1.49 -9.57
N GLU A 146 4.73 -2.60 -10.31
CA GLU A 146 4.71 -2.58 -11.77
C GLU A 146 3.37 -2.02 -12.31
N GLY A 147 3.45 -1.11 -13.28
CA GLY A 147 2.28 -0.53 -13.94
C GLY A 147 1.54 0.55 -13.14
N GLY A 148 2.02 0.93 -11.94
CA GLY A 148 1.41 1.97 -11.10
C GLY A 148 2.29 3.20 -10.92
N ASN A 149 1.80 4.38 -11.30
CA ASN A 149 2.46 5.64 -10.94
C ASN A 149 2.32 5.88 -9.43
N ASN A 150 3.45 6.01 -8.73
CA ASN A 150 3.52 6.21 -7.27
C ASN A 150 2.81 5.14 -6.43
N LEU A 151 2.65 3.94 -6.99
CA LEU A 151 2.25 2.76 -6.23
C LEU A 151 3.49 1.97 -5.87
N TYR A 152 3.49 1.42 -4.66
CA TYR A 152 4.61 0.67 -4.11
C TYR A 152 4.16 -0.71 -3.66
N GLN A 153 5.11 -1.61 -3.50
CA GLN A 153 4.93 -2.87 -2.80
C GLN A 153 5.92 -2.96 -1.64
N LEU A 154 5.50 -3.65 -0.59
CA LEU A 154 6.35 -3.99 0.54
C LEU A 154 6.87 -5.41 0.33
N SER A 155 8.12 -5.65 0.67
CA SER A 155 8.71 -7.00 0.70
C SER A 155 9.38 -7.27 2.04
N TYR A 156 9.41 -8.53 2.45
CA TYR A 156 10.22 -8.98 3.58
C TYR A 156 11.51 -9.62 3.07
N CYS A 157 12.65 -9.23 3.64
CA CYS A 157 13.96 -9.72 3.27
C CYS A 157 14.53 -10.56 4.42
N PRO A 158 14.58 -11.90 4.29
CA PRO A 158 15.12 -12.76 5.33
C PRO A 158 16.59 -12.45 5.57
N ILE A 159 17.01 -12.47 6.83
CA ILE A 159 18.44 -12.46 7.16
C ILE A 159 18.91 -13.90 7.13
N SER A 160 19.74 -14.23 6.14
CA SER A 160 20.42 -15.50 6.05
C SER A 160 21.90 -15.33 6.42
N GLU A 161 22.40 -16.28 7.21
CA GLU A 161 23.83 -16.51 7.45
C GLU A 161 24.58 -16.64 6.11
N PRO A 162 25.88 -16.32 6.04
CA PRO A 162 26.57 -15.67 4.91
C PRO A 162 26.67 -16.46 3.59
N ILE A 163 26.01 -17.61 3.48
CA ILE A 163 26.10 -18.57 2.37
C ILE A 163 24.84 -18.55 1.50
N CYS A 164 23.75 -17.94 1.97
CA CYS A 164 22.57 -17.67 1.15
C CYS A 164 22.24 -16.19 1.27
N GLU A 165 22.00 -15.51 0.16
CA GLU A 165 21.28 -14.23 0.16
C GLU A 165 19.87 -14.59 -0.30
N CYS A 166 18.94 -14.74 0.65
CA CYS A 166 17.57 -15.06 0.29
C CYS A 166 16.94 -13.85 -0.40
N SER A 167 16.32 -14.07 -1.56
CA SER A 167 15.55 -13.04 -2.23
C SER A 167 14.43 -12.53 -1.32
N CYS A 168 14.21 -11.21 -1.35
CA CYS A 168 13.08 -10.60 -0.67
C CYS A 168 11.77 -11.17 -1.25
N VAL A 169 10.81 -11.40 -0.37
CA VAL A 169 9.50 -11.96 -0.72
C VAL A 169 8.45 -10.85 -0.65
N PRO A 170 7.71 -10.59 -1.73
CA PRO A 170 6.66 -9.58 -1.72
C PRO A 170 5.57 -9.90 -0.70
N LEU A 171 5.00 -8.84 -0.14
CA LEU A 171 3.89 -8.93 0.81
C LEU A 171 2.58 -8.59 0.10
N GLY A 172 1.56 -9.40 0.38
CA GLY A 172 0.22 -9.27 -0.15
C GLY A 172 -0.85 -9.30 0.94
N ASN A 173 -2.10 -9.08 0.54
CA ASN A 173 -3.26 -9.26 1.39
C ASN A 173 -3.74 -10.73 1.33
N VAL A 174 -3.45 -11.51 2.36
CA VAL A 174 -3.87 -12.91 2.49
C VAL A 174 -4.88 -13.00 3.63
N VAL A 175 -6.17 -13.13 3.30
CA VAL A 175 -7.27 -13.19 4.29
C VAL A 175 -7.21 -11.98 5.26
N ASN A 176 -7.13 -10.77 4.70
CA ASN A 176 -6.99 -9.50 5.43
C ASN A 176 -5.69 -9.34 6.22
N ARG A 177 -4.71 -10.21 6.06
CA ARG A 177 -3.41 -10.13 6.76
C ARG A 177 -2.32 -9.77 5.76
N LEU A 178 -1.37 -8.94 6.20
CA LEU A 178 -0.16 -8.71 5.44
C LEU A 178 0.73 -9.96 5.57
N ALA A 179 1.03 -10.61 4.45
CA ALA A 179 1.74 -11.90 4.44
C ALA A 179 2.54 -12.09 3.15
N PRO A 180 3.58 -12.94 3.15
CA PRO A 180 4.28 -13.34 1.92
C PRO A 180 3.30 -13.84 0.85
N SER A 181 3.41 -13.30 -0.36
CA SER A 181 2.48 -13.56 -1.46
C SER A 181 3.18 -13.43 -2.80
N THR A 182 2.79 -14.27 -3.77
CA THR A 182 3.19 -14.10 -5.18
C THR A 182 2.45 -12.96 -5.88
N ILE A 183 1.35 -12.49 -5.27
CA ILE A 183 0.57 -11.34 -5.71
C ILE A 183 0.83 -10.22 -4.69
N PRO A 184 1.73 -9.27 -4.99
CA PRO A 184 1.98 -8.13 -4.12
C PRO A 184 0.74 -7.26 -4.02
N PHE A 185 0.52 -6.67 -2.85
CA PHE A 185 -0.58 -5.74 -2.65
C PHE A 185 -0.10 -4.30 -2.85
N PRO A 186 -0.61 -3.56 -3.85
CA PRO A 186 -0.17 -2.20 -4.14
C PRO A 186 -0.61 -1.23 -3.03
N VAL A 187 0.35 -0.45 -2.54
CA VAL A 187 0.15 0.51 -1.44
C VAL A 187 0.61 1.92 -1.82
N VAL A 188 0.08 2.88 -1.07
CA VAL A 188 0.50 4.29 -1.07
C VAL A 188 0.87 4.71 0.35
N PHE A 189 1.77 5.68 0.47
CA PHE A 189 2.15 6.28 1.74
C PHE A 189 1.47 7.64 1.90
N ILE A 190 0.80 7.86 3.01
CA ILE A 190 0.04 9.08 3.29
C ILE A 190 0.60 9.66 4.59
N PRO A 191 1.17 10.89 4.59
CA PRO A 191 1.57 11.57 5.82
C PRO A 191 0.40 11.60 6.82
N ALA A 192 0.66 11.14 8.05
CA ALA A 192 -0.40 10.93 9.05
C ALA A 192 -1.11 12.25 9.43
N ASP A 193 -0.39 13.38 9.41
CA ASP A 193 -0.93 14.72 9.63
C ASP A 193 -1.83 15.22 8.48
N ARG A 194 -1.73 14.60 7.30
CA ARG A 194 -2.54 14.92 6.10
C ARG A 194 -3.59 13.86 5.78
N ALA A 195 -3.67 12.77 6.53
CA ALA A 195 -4.60 11.66 6.25
C ALA A 195 -6.07 12.11 6.24
N SER A 196 -6.47 13.00 7.16
CA SER A 196 -7.82 13.59 7.20
C SER A 196 -8.18 14.39 5.94
N LYS A 197 -7.18 14.92 5.22
CA LYS A 197 -7.37 15.66 3.96
C LYS A 197 -7.76 14.74 2.81
N ILE A 198 -7.30 13.49 2.82
CA ILE A 198 -7.70 12.46 1.86
C ILE A 198 -9.13 12.01 2.16
N GLU A 199 -9.44 11.74 3.43
CA GLU A 199 -10.80 11.41 3.86
C GLU A 199 -11.78 12.52 3.46
N TYR A 200 -11.41 13.79 3.68
CA TYR A 200 -12.20 14.94 3.23
C TYR A 200 -12.42 14.96 1.71
N LYS A 201 -11.37 14.74 0.90
CA LYS A 201 -11.51 14.66 -0.56
C LYS A 201 -12.42 13.52 -1.01
N MET A 202 -12.36 12.37 -0.33
CA MET A 202 -13.22 11.22 -0.62
C MET A 202 -14.68 11.46 -0.21
N ILE A 203 -14.92 12.09 0.94
CA ILE A 203 -16.25 12.53 1.37
C ILE A 203 -16.81 13.58 0.40
N GLN A 204 -16.00 14.50 -0.10
CA GLN A 204 -16.46 15.47 -1.10
C GLN A 204 -16.78 14.81 -2.44
N ASN A 205 -15.92 13.93 -2.96
CA ASN A 205 -16.19 13.23 -4.22
C ASN A 205 -17.42 12.32 -4.15
N SER A 206 -17.65 11.65 -3.01
CA SER A 206 -18.88 10.85 -2.78
C SER A 206 -20.13 11.71 -2.60
N ARG A 207 -20.02 12.92 -2.02
CA ARG A 207 -21.14 13.87 -1.91
C ARG A 207 -21.43 14.64 -3.21
N ILE A 208 -20.45 14.81 -4.11
CA ILE A 208 -20.68 15.41 -5.43
C ILE A 208 -21.60 14.52 -6.29
N GLY A 209 -21.68 13.20 -6.01
CA GLY A 209 -22.71 12.31 -6.54
C GLY A 209 -24.13 12.53 -5.99
N PHE A 210 -24.31 13.40 -4.99
CA PHE A 210 -25.59 13.74 -4.36
C PHE A 210 -25.96 15.22 -4.44
N VAL A 211 -25.18 16.04 -5.17
CA VAL A 211 -25.46 17.47 -5.36
C VAL A 211 -25.57 17.79 -6.84
N LEU A 212 -26.56 17.18 -7.50
CA LEU A 212 -27.26 17.75 -8.65
C LEU A 212 -28.70 17.21 -8.66
N ASP A 213 -29.54 17.69 -7.75
CA ASP A 213 -30.92 18.09 -8.08
C ASP A 213 -31.55 18.85 -6.90
N LYS A 214 -31.17 20.11 -6.77
CA LYS A 214 -32.08 21.14 -6.26
C LYS A 214 -32.05 22.24 -7.29
N GLN A 215 -33.03 22.22 -8.18
CA GLN A 215 -33.38 23.19 -9.24
C GLN A 215 -33.25 22.56 -10.64
N GLN A 216 -34.22 21.74 -11.06
CA GLN A 216 -35.00 22.06 -12.26
C GLN A 216 -36.29 21.22 -12.30
N THR A 217 -37.41 21.91 -12.18
CA THR A 217 -38.71 21.44 -12.65
C THR A 217 -38.61 21.17 -14.16
N GLU A 218 -38.83 19.92 -14.58
CA GLU A 218 -39.64 19.48 -15.73
C GLU A 218 -39.18 18.11 -16.26
N ALA A 219 -40.18 17.28 -16.55
CA ALA A 219 -40.05 15.88 -16.90
C ALA A 219 -39.32 15.62 -18.22
N LYS A 220 -38.36 14.69 -18.21
CA LYS A 220 -38.14 13.78 -19.35
C LYS A 220 -37.37 12.53 -18.91
N LEU A 221 -38.09 11.44 -18.70
CA LEU A 221 -37.53 10.10 -18.59
C LEU A 221 -37.00 9.70 -19.98
N LEU A 222 -35.69 9.72 -20.17
CA LEU A 222 -35.04 9.09 -21.32
C LEU A 222 -34.35 7.82 -20.84
N ILE A 223 -35.05 6.70 -21.04
CA ILE A 223 -34.46 5.36 -21.04
C ILE A 223 -33.58 5.29 -22.29
N SER A 224 -32.28 5.08 -22.12
CA SER A 224 -31.37 4.72 -23.20
C SER A 224 -31.18 3.21 -23.15
N ASP A 225 -31.60 2.58 -24.24
CA ASP A 225 -31.55 1.16 -24.54
C ASP A 225 -30.17 0.52 -24.35
N MET A 226 -30.20 -0.72 -23.83
CA MET A 226 -29.41 -1.81 -24.40
C MET A 226 -30.38 -2.93 -24.76
N ASP A 227 -30.76 -2.96 -26.04
CA ASP A 227 -31.45 -4.06 -26.68
C ASP A 227 -30.62 -5.35 -26.60
N HIS A 228 -31.19 -6.38 -26.00
CA HIS A 228 -31.16 -7.71 -26.59
C HIS A 228 -32.53 -8.37 -26.48
N VAL A 229 -33.09 -8.60 -27.67
CA VAL A 229 -34.36 -9.21 -28.02
C VAL A 229 -34.47 -10.67 -27.57
N ALA A 230 -35.55 -11.04 -26.87
CA ALA A 230 -36.42 -12.17 -27.23
C ALA A 230 -37.67 -12.28 -26.32
N GLU A 231 -38.82 -11.98 -26.92
CA GLU A 231 -40.05 -12.79 -26.89
C GLU A 231 -41.09 -12.68 -25.73
N THR A 232 -41.98 -11.70 -25.89
CA THR A 232 -43.46 -11.84 -26.07
C THR A 232 -44.42 -12.25 -24.92
N ARG A 233 -45.37 -11.32 -24.68
CA ARG A 233 -46.78 -11.42 -24.17
C ARG A 233 -47.01 -11.59 -22.67
N ALA A 234 -47.47 -10.52 -22.03
CA ALA A 234 -48.88 -10.26 -21.64
C ALA A 234 -49.18 -10.86 -20.26
N VAL A 235 -49.67 -10.14 -19.25
CA VAL A 235 -50.95 -9.44 -19.20
C VAL A 235 -50.91 -8.49 -17.98
N SER A 236 -51.35 -7.25 -18.20
CA SER A 236 -51.89 -6.36 -17.17
C SER A 236 -53.05 -7.04 -16.47
N ASP A 237 -52.97 -7.25 -15.16
CA ASP A 237 -54.06 -7.02 -14.20
C ASP A 237 -53.78 -7.79 -12.91
N MET A 238 -53.47 -7.07 -11.83
CA MET A 238 -54.12 -7.20 -10.51
C MET A 238 -53.39 -6.33 -9.50
N ALA A 239 -53.86 -5.09 -9.39
CA ALA A 239 -53.71 -4.30 -8.19
C ALA A 239 -54.61 -4.91 -7.10
N HIS A 240 -54.03 -5.56 -6.10
CA HIS A 240 -54.48 -5.66 -4.70
C HIS A 240 -53.76 -6.84 -4.04
N GLN A 241 -52.74 -6.58 -3.23
CA GLN A 241 -52.67 -7.01 -1.82
C GLN A 241 -51.31 -6.71 -1.19
N ASP A 242 -51.41 -6.22 0.04
CA ASP A 242 -50.43 -6.28 1.13
C ASP A 242 -49.15 -5.44 1.04
N ALA A 243 -49.36 -4.14 1.26
CA ALA A 243 -48.46 -3.34 2.07
C ALA A 243 -48.62 -3.72 3.56
N ASP A 244 -47.91 -4.77 4.02
CA ASP A 244 -47.79 -5.07 5.47
C ASP A 244 -46.63 -6.04 5.84
N GLN A 245 -45.46 -5.91 5.19
CA GLN A 245 -44.26 -6.70 5.56
C GLN A 245 -42.93 -5.90 5.57
N LEU A 246 -42.99 -4.57 5.59
CA LEU A 246 -41.80 -3.71 5.68
C LEU A 246 -41.79 -2.83 6.94
N ILE A 247 -42.12 -3.41 8.10
CA ILE A 247 -41.80 -2.86 9.42
C ILE A 247 -41.45 -4.02 10.37
N PHE A 248 -40.38 -4.75 10.08
CA PHE A 248 -39.74 -5.62 11.07
C PHE A 248 -38.28 -5.81 10.65
N PHE A 249 -37.42 -4.85 10.99
CA PHE A 249 -36.02 -5.02 11.43
C PHE A 249 -35.38 -3.64 11.62
N SER A 250 -36.00 -2.80 12.43
CA SER A 250 -35.38 -1.59 12.97
C SER A 250 -35.78 -1.44 14.45
N ARG A 251 -35.24 -2.31 15.31
CA ARG A 251 -35.21 -2.16 16.78
C ARG A 251 -34.40 -3.31 17.40
N PHE A 252 -33.09 -3.26 17.23
CA PHE A 252 -32.18 -4.03 18.09
C PHE A 252 -30.81 -3.36 18.19
N ILE A 253 -30.78 -2.06 18.50
CA ILE A 253 -29.65 -1.42 19.18
C ILE A 253 -30.26 -0.35 20.11
N TRP A 254 -29.83 -0.35 21.38
CA TRP A 254 -30.29 0.41 22.56
C TRP A 254 -31.32 -0.29 23.45
N SER A 255 -30.84 -1.31 24.17
CA SER A 255 -30.94 -1.41 25.64
C SER A 255 -29.72 -2.17 26.17
#